data_AF-E6TEF2-F1
#
_entry.id   AF-E6TEF2-F1
#
_cell.length_a   1.000
_cell.length_b   1.000
_cell.length_c   1.000
_cell.angle_alpha   90.00
_cell.angle_beta   90.00
_cell.angle_gamma   90.00
#
_symmetry.space_group_name_H-M   'P 1'
#
loop_
_entity.id
_entity.type
_entity.pdbx_description
1 polymer ?
#
loop_
_entity_poly.entity_id
_entity_poly.type
_entity_poly.pdbx_seq_one_letter_code
_entity_poly.pdbx_strand_id
1 'polypeptide(L)'
;MASREQLEDWVQRWLKANQDAEKAGDWKPLAEFYTDDATYGWNIGPKEDVMCVGKTEIRDIALGLEMEGLENWVYEYQRTLIDEKQNEIVGFWKQVANRTDGTQTEIYGIGGSWFRLNDQLLIEWQRDFFDFGHVVKGYAKLIESGDLTPTMQKRIERSLSGERLPGYYPIGEAPAPIW
;
A
#
# COMPACT_ATOMS: atom_id res chain seq x y z
N MET A 1 -18.50 -15.49 -9.78
CA MET A 1 -17.09 -15.66 -10.23
C MET A 1 -16.89 -15.03 -11.59
N ALA A 2 -15.92 -14.13 -11.68
CA ALA A 2 -15.60 -13.37 -12.88
C ALA A 2 -14.87 -14.23 -13.92
N SER A 3 -14.97 -13.86 -15.20
CA SER A 3 -14.13 -14.47 -16.23
C SER A 3 -12.69 -14.01 -16.11
N ARG A 4 -11.75 -14.80 -16.67
CA ARG A 4 -10.35 -14.43 -16.76
C ARG A 4 -10.15 -13.05 -17.41
N GLU A 5 -10.88 -12.78 -18.49
CA GLU A 5 -10.81 -11.51 -19.24
C GLU A 5 -11.30 -10.33 -18.39
N GLN A 6 -12.34 -10.51 -17.59
CA GLN A 6 -12.82 -9.47 -16.66
C GLN A 6 -11.79 -9.14 -15.58
N LEU A 7 -11.08 -10.16 -15.07
CA LEU A 7 -10.01 -9.96 -14.09
C LEU A 7 -8.77 -9.30 -14.72
N GLU A 8 -8.45 -9.65 -15.97
CA GLU A 8 -7.36 -8.99 -16.72
C GLU A 8 -7.68 -7.51 -17.01
N ASP A 9 -8.92 -7.19 -17.40
CA ASP A 9 -9.39 -5.80 -17.52
C ASP A 9 -9.31 -5.06 -16.18
N TRP A 10 -9.72 -5.70 -15.09
CA TRP A 10 -9.61 -5.12 -13.76
C TRP A 10 -8.16 -4.79 -13.40
N VAL A 11 -7.22 -5.69 -13.69
CA VAL A 11 -5.79 -5.44 -13.49
C VAL A 11 -5.33 -4.20 -14.26
N GLN A 12 -5.72 -4.06 -15.53
CA GLN A 12 -5.33 -2.89 -16.33
C GLN A 12 -5.87 -1.58 -15.74
N ARG A 13 -7.13 -1.59 -15.29
CA ARG A 13 -7.72 -0.41 -14.62
C ARG A 13 -7.04 -0.08 -13.31
N TRP A 14 -6.74 -1.08 -12.48
CA TRP A 14 -6.01 -0.90 -11.22
C TRP A 14 -4.61 -0.32 -11.46
N LEU A 15 -3.83 -0.93 -12.34
CA LEU A 15 -2.47 -0.47 -12.67
C LEU A 15 -2.47 0.96 -13.19
N LYS A 16 -3.42 1.30 -14.07
CA LYS A 16 -3.58 2.67 -14.57
C LYS A 16 -3.92 3.63 -13.43
N ALA A 17 -4.89 3.30 -12.58
CA ALA A 17 -5.29 4.15 -11.48
C ALA A 17 -4.14 4.36 -10.48
N ASN A 18 -3.36 3.32 -10.18
CA ASN A 18 -2.18 3.43 -9.32
C ASN A 18 -1.12 4.36 -9.92
N GLN A 19 -0.82 4.23 -11.22
CA GLN A 19 0.11 5.14 -11.90
C GLN A 19 -0.38 6.59 -11.93
N ASP A 20 -1.69 6.80 -12.07
CA ASP A 20 -2.28 8.14 -12.04
C ASP A 20 -2.21 8.73 -10.61
N ALA A 21 -2.42 7.91 -9.58
CA ALA A 21 -2.23 8.29 -8.18
C ALA A 21 -0.78 8.66 -7.85
N GLU A 22 0.19 7.85 -8.30
CA GLU A 22 1.63 8.13 -8.15
C GLU A 22 2.03 9.47 -8.78
N LYS A 23 1.53 9.76 -9.99
CA LYS A 23 1.78 11.04 -10.67
C LYS A 23 1.16 12.23 -9.94
N ALA A 24 0.01 12.02 -9.31
CA ALA A 24 -0.70 13.05 -8.56
C ALA A 24 -0.14 13.24 -7.14
N GLY A 25 0.57 12.23 -6.60
CA GLY A 25 0.90 12.15 -5.19
C GLY A 25 -0.35 11.97 -4.30
N ASP A 26 -1.43 11.39 -4.84
CA ASP A 26 -2.70 11.18 -4.14
C ASP A 26 -3.30 9.82 -4.49
N TRP A 27 -3.33 8.92 -3.50
CA TRP A 27 -3.84 7.56 -3.64
C TRP A 27 -5.29 7.40 -3.19
N LYS A 28 -5.91 8.43 -2.60
CA LYS A 28 -7.29 8.39 -2.12
C LYS A 28 -8.31 7.95 -3.19
N PRO A 29 -8.16 8.32 -4.48
CA PRO A 29 -9.07 7.84 -5.52
C PRO A 29 -9.09 6.32 -5.70
N LEU A 30 -8.05 5.59 -5.27
CA LEU A 30 -8.04 4.12 -5.32
C LEU A 30 -9.11 3.50 -4.40
N ALA A 31 -9.60 4.23 -3.41
CA ALA A 31 -10.68 3.79 -2.53
C ALA A 31 -11.98 3.44 -3.29
N GLU A 32 -12.16 3.95 -4.50
CA GLU A 32 -13.32 3.63 -5.35
C GLU A 32 -13.31 2.19 -5.89
N PHE A 33 -12.18 1.48 -5.79
CA PHE A 33 -12.09 0.07 -6.15
C PHE A 33 -12.64 -0.86 -5.05
N TYR A 34 -12.94 -0.37 -3.86
CA TYR A 34 -13.31 -1.19 -2.71
C TYR A 34 -14.83 -1.27 -2.50
N THR A 35 -15.29 -2.34 -1.86
CA THR A 35 -16.63 -2.36 -1.25
C THR A 35 -16.67 -1.43 -0.04
N ASP A 36 -17.87 -1.05 0.40
CA ASP A 36 -18.01 -0.12 1.53
C ASP A 36 -17.53 -0.74 2.85
N ASP A 37 -17.58 -2.07 2.96
CA ASP A 37 -17.19 -2.89 4.11
C ASP A 37 -15.82 -3.59 3.95
N ALA A 38 -15.05 -3.23 2.92
CA ALA A 38 -13.78 -3.88 2.62
C ALA A 38 -12.76 -3.76 3.75
N THR A 39 -11.78 -4.68 3.79
CA THR A 39 -10.66 -4.58 4.74
C THR A 39 -9.32 -4.47 4.03
N TYR A 40 -8.45 -3.57 4.48
CA TYR A 40 -7.09 -3.44 3.94
C TYR A 40 -6.07 -3.46 5.08
N GLY A 41 -5.14 -4.40 5.05
CA GLY A 41 -4.10 -4.50 6.08
C GLY A 41 -2.78 -5.08 5.61
N TRP A 42 -1.77 -4.91 6.45
CA TRP A 42 -0.41 -5.42 6.29
C TRP A 42 0.27 -5.56 7.65
N ASN A 43 1.30 -6.39 7.72
CA ASN A 43 2.09 -6.56 8.95
C ASN A 43 3.25 -5.55 9.01
N ILE A 44 3.54 -5.06 10.22
CA ILE A 44 4.69 -4.20 10.52
C ILE A 44 5.59 -4.90 11.54
N GLY A 45 6.50 -5.71 11.00
CA GLY A 45 7.50 -6.41 11.81
C GLY A 45 6.87 -7.28 12.91
N PRO A 46 7.59 -7.55 14.01
CA PRO A 46 7.19 -8.55 14.98
C PRO A 46 6.16 -8.07 16.01
N LYS A 47 5.62 -6.85 15.88
CA LYS A 47 4.87 -6.20 16.96
C LYS A 47 3.47 -5.75 16.58
N GLU A 48 3.28 -5.31 15.34
CA GLU A 48 2.08 -4.57 14.96
C GLU A 48 1.53 -5.03 13.62
N ASP A 49 0.22 -4.94 13.52
CA ASP A 49 -0.56 -5.13 12.32
C ASP A 49 -1.30 -3.84 12.01
N VAL A 50 -1.35 -3.45 10.74
CA VAL A 50 -2.23 -2.39 10.27
C VAL A 50 -3.46 -3.01 9.65
N MET A 51 -4.63 -2.50 10.02
CA MET A 51 -5.91 -2.94 9.47
C MET A 51 -6.90 -1.78 9.43
N CYS A 52 -7.31 -1.40 8.23
CA CYS A 52 -8.40 -0.45 7.99
C CYS A 52 -9.69 -1.23 7.66
N VAL A 53 -10.79 -0.87 8.31
CA VAL A 53 -12.10 -1.50 8.13
C VAL A 53 -13.08 -0.51 7.52
N GLY A 54 -13.57 -0.86 6.33
CA GLY A 54 -14.48 -0.05 5.54
C GLY A 54 -13.77 0.98 4.66
N LYS A 55 -14.44 1.37 3.57
CA LYS A 55 -13.90 2.25 2.52
C LYS A 55 -13.39 3.59 3.06
N THR A 56 -14.04 4.15 4.07
CA THR A 56 -13.63 5.44 4.66
C THR A 56 -12.27 5.32 5.36
N GLU A 57 -12.07 4.32 6.20
CA GLU A 57 -10.76 4.10 6.85
C GLU A 57 -9.69 3.79 5.80
N ILE A 58 -10.01 2.96 4.81
CA ILE A 58 -9.09 2.66 3.69
C ILE A 58 -8.66 3.94 2.98
N ARG A 59 -9.60 4.84 2.67
CA ARG A 59 -9.31 6.11 2.00
C ARG A 59 -8.46 7.03 2.86
N ASP A 60 -8.86 7.25 4.11
CA ASP A 60 -8.29 8.31 4.93
C ASP A 60 -7.00 7.87 5.63
N ILE A 61 -6.89 6.59 5.99
CA ILE A 61 -5.76 6.02 6.71
C ILE A 61 -4.80 5.35 5.72
N ALA A 62 -5.19 4.22 5.10
CA ALA A 62 -4.27 3.43 4.30
C ALA A 62 -3.79 4.15 3.01
N LEU A 63 -4.71 4.79 2.28
CA LEU A 63 -4.41 5.52 1.04
C LEU A 63 -4.13 7.01 1.27
N GLY A 64 -4.38 7.50 2.49
CA GLY A 64 -4.16 8.87 2.90
C GLY A 64 -2.96 8.97 3.82
N LEU A 65 -3.21 8.88 5.13
CA LEU A 65 -2.21 9.06 6.19
C LEU A 65 -0.93 8.24 5.99
N GLU A 66 -1.05 6.98 5.60
CA GLU A 66 0.08 6.05 5.41
C GLU A 66 0.84 6.30 4.10
N MET A 67 0.25 7.03 3.15
CA MET A 67 0.90 7.45 1.90
C MET A 67 1.51 8.85 1.99
N GLU A 68 1.15 9.64 3.01
CA GLU A 68 1.77 10.96 3.24
C GLU A 68 3.31 10.85 3.40
N GLY A 69 4.03 11.73 2.70
CA GLY A 69 5.49 11.74 2.66
C GLY A 69 6.11 10.84 1.58
N LEU A 70 5.31 10.00 0.92
CA LEU A 70 5.77 9.10 -0.14
C LEU A 70 5.45 9.64 -1.54
N GLU A 71 5.23 10.95 -1.69
CA GLU A 71 4.81 11.55 -2.97
C GLU A 71 5.88 11.37 -4.08
N ASN A 72 7.15 11.23 -3.69
CA ASN A 72 8.25 10.95 -4.62
C ASN A 72 8.55 9.45 -4.77
N TRP A 73 7.77 8.57 -4.15
CA TRP A 73 7.94 7.12 -4.26
C TRP A 73 7.01 6.57 -5.33
N VAL A 74 7.49 5.56 -6.06
CA VAL A 74 6.69 4.81 -7.03
C VAL A 74 6.76 3.32 -6.73
N TYR A 75 5.66 2.64 -7.00
CA TYR A 75 5.42 1.23 -6.73
C TYR A 75 5.33 0.46 -8.04
N GLU A 76 6.49 0.23 -8.66
CA GLU A 76 6.55 -0.31 -10.01
C GLU A 76 6.15 -1.79 -10.03
N TYR A 77 4.93 -2.08 -10.47
CA TYR A 77 4.45 -3.45 -10.66
C TYR A 77 5.30 -4.22 -11.67
N GLN A 78 5.87 -5.33 -11.22
CA GLN A 78 6.74 -6.22 -12.00
C GLN A 78 5.94 -7.39 -12.61
N ARG A 79 4.92 -7.87 -11.90
CA ARG A 79 4.12 -9.03 -12.30
C ARG A 79 2.74 -8.99 -11.65
N THR A 80 1.75 -9.53 -12.34
CA THR A 80 0.45 -9.86 -11.76
C THR A 80 0.14 -11.34 -11.98
N LEU A 81 -0.46 -11.97 -10.98
CA LEU A 81 -1.00 -13.33 -11.02
C LEU A 81 -2.49 -13.25 -10.73
N ILE A 82 -3.27 -14.08 -11.41
CA ILE A 82 -4.74 -14.11 -11.30
C ILE A 82 -5.14 -15.56 -11.05
N ASP A 83 -5.97 -15.77 -10.03
CA ASP A 83 -6.73 -16.99 -9.79
C ASP A 83 -8.23 -16.72 -10.01
N GLU A 84 -8.72 -17.10 -11.19
CA GLU A 84 -10.13 -16.89 -11.55
C GLU A 84 -11.12 -17.76 -10.76
N LYS A 85 -10.67 -18.88 -10.17
CA LYS A 85 -11.54 -19.71 -9.32
C LYS A 85 -11.76 -19.09 -7.95
N GLN A 86 -10.89 -18.18 -7.57
CA GLN A 86 -10.96 -17.45 -6.31
C GLN A 86 -11.24 -15.97 -6.52
N ASN A 87 -11.42 -15.44 -7.74
CA ASN A 87 -11.48 -13.98 -7.95
C ASN A 87 -10.32 -13.24 -7.23
N GLU A 88 -9.14 -13.85 -7.19
CA GLU A 88 -7.99 -13.33 -6.45
C GLU A 88 -6.90 -12.89 -7.41
N ILE A 89 -6.23 -11.82 -7.03
CA ILE A 89 -5.18 -11.19 -7.83
C ILE A 89 -4.02 -10.87 -6.90
N VAL A 90 -2.80 -11.24 -7.30
CA VAL A 90 -1.58 -10.82 -6.60
C VAL A 90 -0.76 -9.97 -7.54
N GLY A 91 -0.49 -8.74 -7.14
CA GLY A 91 0.50 -7.88 -7.76
C GLY A 91 1.81 -7.92 -7.01
N PHE A 92 2.93 -8.00 -7.73
CA PHE A 92 4.27 -7.84 -7.16
C PHE A 92 4.86 -6.54 -7.65
N TRP A 93 5.39 -5.72 -6.74
CA TRP A 93 5.93 -4.41 -7.06
C TRP A 93 7.28 -4.16 -6.38
N LYS A 94 8.05 -3.27 -7.00
CA LYS A 94 9.26 -2.66 -6.41
C LYS A 94 8.91 -1.34 -5.76
N GLN A 95 9.73 -0.90 -4.81
CA GLN A 95 9.65 0.45 -4.25
C GLN A 95 10.85 1.26 -4.75
N VAL A 96 10.58 2.40 -5.36
CA VAL A 96 11.61 3.29 -5.87
C VAL A 96 11.36 4.70 -5.37
N ALA A 97 12.32 5.24 -4.62
CA ALA A 97 12.31 6.63 -4.17
C ALA A 97 13.00 7.51 -5.20
N ASN A 98 12.30 8.50 -5.75
CA ASN A 98 12.86 9.53 -6.62
C ASN A 98 13.46 10.64 -5.76
N ARG A 99 14.71 11.00 -6.01
CA ARG A 99 15.43 12.05 -5.27
C ARG A 99 15.32 13.39 -5.98
N THR A 100 15.56 14.45 -5.22
CA THR A 100 15.51 15.85 -5.71
C THR A 100 16.59 16.14 -6.76
N ASP A 101 17.69 15.39 -6.76
CA ASP A 101 18.77 15.47 -7.75
C ASP A 101 18.48 14.72 -9.06
N GLY A 102 17.30 14.10 -9.18
CA GLY A 102 16.87 13.32 -10.34
C GLY A 102 17.36 11.87 -10.35
N THR A 103 18.10 11.43 -9.33
CA THR A 103 18.49 10.01 -9.19
C THR A 103 17.38 9.19 -8.53
N GLN A 104 17.44 7.87 -8.69
CA GLN A 104 16.50 6.92 -8.09
C GLN A 104 17.21 6.03 -7.09
N THR A 105 16.52 5.70 -5.99
CA THR A 105 16.96 4.69 -5.03
C THR A 105 15.89 3.62 -4.92
N GLU A 106 16.22 2.42 -5.41
CA GLU A 106 15.40 1.23 -5.18
C GLU A 106 15.54 0.78 -3.71
N ILE A 107 14.42 0.57 -3.04
CA ILE A 107 14.41 -0.14 -1.76
C ILE A 107 14.48 -1.62 -2.08
N TYR A 108 15.58 -2.26 -1.66
CA TYR A 108 15.82 -3.66 -1.96
C TYR A 108 14.73 -4.56 -1.37
N GLY A 109 14.28 -5.53 -2.17
CA GLY A 109 13.21 -6.45 -1.82
C GLY A 109 12.09 -6.45 -2.85
N ILE A 110 11.04 -7.19 -2.56
CA ILE A 110 9.81 -7.19 -3.34
C ILE A 110 8.64 -6.98 -2.39
N GLY A 111 7.72 -6.11 -2.79
CA GLY A 111 6.43 -6.00 -2.14
C GLY A 111 5.34 -6.61 -3.00
N GLY A 112 4.15 -6.70 -2.45
CA GLY A 112 3.00 -7.08 -3.21
C GLY A 112 1.70 -6.70 -2.53
N SER A 113 0.67 -6.68 -3.36
CA SER A 113 -0.70 -6.43 -2.96
C SER A 113 -1.54 -7.61 -3.43
N TRP A 114 -2.21 -8.27 -2.49
CA TRP A 114 -3.09 -9.40 -2.72
C TRP A 114 -4.53 -8.96 -2.53
N PHE A 115 -5.33 -9.12 -3.57
CA PHE A 115 -6.71 -8.67 -3.64
C PHE A 115 -7.65 -9.86 -3.75
N ARG A 116 -8.80 -9.74 -3.10
CA ARG A 116 -10.01 -10.54 -3.38
C ARG A 116 -11.10 -9.64 -3.90
N LEU A 117 -11.72 -10.04 -5.00
CA LEU A 117 -12.83 -9.30 -5.60
C LEU A 117 -14.18 -9.99 -5.39
N ASN A 118 -15.21 -9.18 -5.14
CA ASN A 118 -16.60 -9.62 -5.14
C ASN A 118 -17.14 -9.83 -6.58
N ASP A 119 -18.40 -10.24 -6.69
CA ASP A 119 -19.05 -10.44 -7.99
C ASP A 119 -19.30 -9.13 -8.78
N GLN A 120 -19.13 -7.96 -8.16
CA GLN A 120 -19.15 -6.64 -8.81
C GLN A 120 -17.75 -6.13 -9.19
N LEU A 121 -16.71 -6.98 -9.06
CA LEU A 121 -15.30 -6.62 -9.31
C LEU A 121 -14.79 -5.48 -8.42
N LEU A 122 -15.32 -5.37 -7.20
CA LEU A 122 -14.81 -4.50 -6.14
C LEU A 122 -14.00 -5.32 -5.14
N ILE A 123 -12.98 -4.71 -4.57
CA ILE A 123 -12.10 -5.30 -3.56
C ILE A 123 -12.89 -5.51 -2.26
N GLU A 124 -13.05 -6.77 -1.85
CA GLU A 124 -13.59 -7.16 -0.54
C GLU A 124 -12.50 -7.10 0.53
N TRP A 125 -11.28 -7.49 0.16
CA TRP A 125 -10.13 -7.30 1.01
C TRP A 125 -8.83 -7.18 0.20
N GLN A 126 -7.90 -6.43 0.77
CA GLN A 126 -6.52 -6.32 0.29
C GLN A 126 -5.53 -6.64 1.41
N ARG A 127 -4.47 -7.37 1.09
CA ARG A 127 -3.35 -7.63 1.98
C ARG A 127 -2.05 -7.25 1.31
N ASP A 128 -1.34 -6.31 1.92
CA ASP A 128 -0.01 -5.91 1.46
C ASP A 128 1.08 -6.61 2.26
N PHE A 129 2.17 -6.92 1.58
CA PHE A 129 3.37 -7.48 2.17
C PHE A 129 4.59 -6.84 1.54
N PHE A 130 5.59 -6.52 2.36
CA PHE A 130 6.85 -5.95 1.90
C PHE A 130 7.91 -6.10 2.99
N ASP A 131 9.16 -5.92 2.61
CA ASP A 131 10.27 -5.99 3.55
C ASP A 131 10.38 -4.71 4.38
N PHE A 132 9.74 -4.72 5.56
CA PHE A 132 9.76 -3.59 6.49
C PHE A 132 11.18 -3.19 6.92
N GLY A 133 12.10 -4.16 7.08
CA GLY A 133 13.48 -3.87 7.47
C GLY A 133 14.22 -3.05 6.41
N HIS A 134 14.01 -3.38 5.13
CA HIS A 134 14.57 -2.59 4.03
C HIS A 134 13.93 -1.22 3.90
N VAL A 135 12.62 -1.08 4.14
CA VAL A 135 11.93 0.23 4.16
C VAL A 135 12.49 1.13 5.26
N VAL A 136 12.61 0.63 6.49
CA VAL A 136 13.20 1.38 7.62
C VAL A 136 14.63 1.81 7.33
N LYS A 137 15.44 0.92 6.73
CA LYS A 137 16.80 1.25 6.29
C LYS A 137 16.79 2.34 5.20
N GLY A 138 15.81 2.34 4.31
CA GLY A 138 15.60 3.38 3.31
C GLY A 138 15.33 4.75 3.96
N TYR A 139 14.43 4.80 4.94
CA TYR A 139 14.16 6.04 5.69
C TYR A 139 15.39 6.56 6.42
N ALA A 140 16.17 5.68 7.07
CA ALA A 140 17.42 6.05 7.73
C ALA A 140 18.40 6.75 6.77
N LYS A 141 18.56 6.22 5.54
CA LYS A 141 19.43 6.83 4.53
C LYS A 141 18.95 8.21 4.06
N LEU A 142 17.62 8.40 3.94
CA LEU A 142 17.05 9.70 3.58
C LEU A 142 17.26 10.73 4.69
N ILE A 143 17.13 10.32 5.96
CA ILE A 143 17.48 11.16 7.12
C ILE A 143 18.96 11.56 7.05
N GLU A 144 19.86 10.59 6.86
CA GLU A 144 21.31 10.83 6.80
C GLU A 144 21.73 11.75 5.64
N SER A 145 21.06 11.67 4.48
CA SER A 145 21.39 12.50 3.32
C SER A 145 20.81 13.91 3.38
N GLY A 146 19.82 14.16 4.25
CA GLY A 146 19.10 15.43 4.31
C GLY A 146 18.06 15.63 3.19
N ASP A 147 17.76 14.60 2.41
CA ASP A 147 16.79 14.65 1.30
C ASP A 147 15.35 14.35 1.75
N LEU A 148 15.01 14.72 2.99
CA LEU A 148 13.65 14.56 3.50
C LEU A 148 12.76 15.69 2.98
N THR A 149 11.67 15.31 2.31
CA THR A 149 10.57 16.26 2.13
C THR A 149 10.00 16.63 3.50
N PRO A 150 9.43 17.84 3.67
CA PRO A 150 8.77 18.21 4.91
C PRO A 150 7.65 17.25 5.33
N THR A 151 6.97 16.63 4.36
CA THR A 151 5.94 15.61 4.59
C THR A 151 6.54 14.30 5.10
N MET A 152 7.64 13.82 4.51
CA MET A 152 8.36 12.64 4.99
C MET A 152 8.94 12.86 6.40
N GLN A 153 9.45 14.06 6.69
CA GLN A 153 9.91 14.38 8.04
C GLN A 153 8.78 14.25 9.06
N LYS A 154 7.61 14.82 8.78
CA LYS A 154 6.42 14.68 9.66
C LYS A 154 5.99 13.22 9.83
N ARG A 155 6.04 12.42 8.76
CA ARG A 155 5.76 10.97 8.82
C ARG A 155 6.70 10.28 9.80
N ILE A 156 8.00 10.53 9.71
CA ILE A 156 9.02 9.94 10.58
C ILE A 156 8.82 10.40 12.04
N GLU A 157 8.61 11.70 12.27
CA GLU A 157 8.33 12.25 13.60
C GLU A 157 7.09 11.60 14.24
N ARG A 158 6.04 11.38 13.44
CA ARG A 158 4.83 10.68 13.86
C ARG A 158 5.09 9.21 14.22
N SER A 159 5.88 8.49 13.43
CA SER A 159 6.26 7.11 13.77
C SER A 159 7.14 7.02 15.04
N LEU A 160 7.89 8.09 15.37
CA LEU A 160 8.74 8.16 16.56
C LEU A 160 8.03 8.69 17.81
N SER A 161 6.88 9.35 17.68
CA SER A 161 6.17 9.97 18.80
C SER A 161 5.64 8.95 19.82
N GLY A 162 5.52 7.68 19.42
CA GLY A 162 4.92 6.62 20.23
C GLY A 162 3.41 6.77 20.39
N GLU A 163 2.78 7.72 19.69
CA GLU A 163 1.32 7.81 19.62
C GLU A 163 0.78 6.62 18.84
N ARG A 164 -0.31 6.04 19.34
CA ARG A 164 -1.00 4.96 18.64
C ARG A 164 -1.63 5.53 17.38
N LEU A 165 -1.12 5.08 16.24
CA LEU A 165 -1.62 5.47 14.93
C LEU A 165 -3.00 4.84 14.66
N PRO A 166 -3.95 5.58 14.03
CA PRO A 166 -5.19 5.00 13.56
C PRO A 166 -4.94 3.79 12.65
N GLY A 167 -5.68 2.71 12.85
CA GLY A 167 -5.52 1.47 12.09
C GLY A 167 -4.39 0.56 12.59
N TYR A 168 -3.61 0.94 13.61
CA TYR A 168 -2.55 0.10 14.18
C TYR A 168 -3.04 -0.71 15.39
N TYR A 169 -2.71 -2.00 15.38
CA TYR A 169 -3.08 -2.98 16.39
C TYR A 169 -1.85 -3.78 16.82
N PRO A 170 -1.78 -4.21 18.10
CA PRO A 170 -0.84 -5.26 18.48
C PRO A 170 -1.00 -6.49 17.58
N ILE A 171 0.09 -7.20 17.34
CA ILE A 171 0.10 -8.36 16.46
C ILE A 171 -0.98 -9.39 16.85
N GLY A 172 -1.81 -9.78 15.88
CA GLY A 172 -2.90 -10.72 16.09
C GLY A 172 -4.14 -10.16 16.79
N GLU A 173 -4.19 -8.85 17.09
CA GLU A 173 -5.35 -8.17 17.69
C GLU A 173 -6.12 -7.29 16.68
N ALA A 174 -5.75 -7.34 15.39
CA ALA A 174 -6.47 -6.63 14.33
C ALA A 174 -7.94 -7.12 14.22
N PRO A 175 -8.88 -6.22 13.88
CA PRO A 175 -10.32 -6.55 13.81
C PRO A 175 -10.68 -7.49 12.65
N ALA A 176 -9.76 -7.72 11.71
CA ALA A 176 -9.88 -8.69 10.63
C ALA A 176 -8.55 -9.44 10.50
N PRO A 177 -8.58 -10.72 10.07
CA PRO A 177 -7.36 -11.50 9.87
C PRO A 177 -6.52 -10.93 8.72
N ILE A 178 -5.20 -10.85 8.91
CA ILE A 178 -4.26 -10.56 7.82
C ILE A 178 -4.11 -11.77 6.90
N TRP A 179 -4.28 -12.99 7.43
CA TRP A 179 -4.18 -14.26 6.70
C TRP A 179 -5.38 -15.15 6.97
#